data_AF-A0A830GEK6-F1
#
_entry.id   AF-A0A830GEK6-F1
#
_cell.length_a   1.000
_cell.length_b   1.000
_cell.length_c   1.000
_cell.angle_alpha   90.00
_cell.angle_beta   90.00
_cell.angle_gamma   90.00
#
_symmetry.space_group_name_H-M   'P 1'
#
loop_
_entity.id
_entity.type
_entity.pdbx_description
1 polymer ?
#
loop_
_entity_poly.entity_id
_entity_poly.type
_entity_poly.pdbx_seq_one_letter_code
_entity_poly.pdbx_strand_id
1 'polypeptide(L)'
;MTVEFKEEPTKVPISGGQSVSVAPKQPWPSAYRGSKYSLVSDENFTDSAVLKWEQRDLSVFGEPPQGLRSAMTLAGKSGGYGSFRVTARGEIITKVPAEDYPNVEDAPVSEGWIPTYLGTLSGTLDLGDVNLDPTASGDGVAVWPGLPFHHGERWAVSHENTLVWKWRDYRFESAFDHSELVAAYDAYRPTPGRLYVTEYGHVWVNVPYDDIMPEKQNEIRDAIAAWRDNAESKGDSTSLRLVNRRLVATSSTDDPADGHLPIHLGHLRQFDGGVVPRPVVDDESYYLEVGQYEEVWE
;
A
#
# COMPACT_ATOMS: atom_id res chain seq x y z
N MET A 1 -17.82 -3.97 8.49
CA MET A 1 -18.65 -3.26 7.50
C MET A 1 -18.39 -3.90 6.15
N THR A 2 -19.40 -4.08 5.30
CA THR A 2 -19.21 -4.59 3.95
C THR A 2 -18.42 -3.59 3.12
N VAL A 3 -17.49 -4.06 2.30
CA VAL A 3 -16.72 -3.21 1.38
C VAL A 3 -17.63 -2.61 0.32
N GLU A 4 -17.43 -1.33 0.02
CA GLU A 4 -18.22 -0.59 -0.98
C GLU A 4 -17.29 0.15 -1.93
N PHE A 5 -17.48 -0.08 -3.23
CA PHE A 5 -16.82 0.64 -4.31
C PHE A 5 -17.75 1.72 -4.88
N LYS A 6 -17.25 2.94 -5.07
CA LYS A 6 -17.99 4.08 -5.63
C LYS A 6 -17.23 4.75 -6.76
N GLU A 7 -17.90 4.94 -7.90
CA GLU A 7 -17.42 5.80 -8.98
C GLU A 7 -17.67 7.27 -8.62
N GLU A 8 -16.78 7.88 -7.83
CA GLU A 8 -16.83 9.29 -7.45
C GLU A 8 -15.52 10.03 -7.79
N PRO A 9 -15.57 11.34 -8.12
CA PRO A 9 -14.36 12.12 -8.34
C PRO A 9 -13.49 12.26 -7.08
N THR A 10 -12.17 12.34 -7.28
CA THR A 10 -11.21 12.66 -6.21
C THR A 10 -10.41 13.92 -6.54
N LYS A 11 -9.73 14.49 -5.54
CA LYS A 11 -8.78 15.60 -5.72
C LYS A 11 -7.35 15.10 -5.52
N VAL A 12 -6.50 15.38 -6.51
CA VAL A 12 -5.10 14.96 -6.53
C VAL A 12 -4.20 16.19 -6.57
N PRO A 13 -3.27 16.35 -5.60
CA PRO A 13 -2.26 17.39 -5.65
C PRO A 13 -1.34 17.21 -6.86
N ILE A 14 -0.99 18.33 -7.50
CA ILE A 14 -0.05 18.41 -8.61
C ILE A 14 0.95 19.54 -8.35
N SER A 15 1.94 19.70 -9.23
CA SER A 15 2.99 20.71 -9.09
C SER A 15 2.43 22.14 -8.96
N GLY A 16 3.20 23.02 -8.31
CA GLY A 16 2.82 24.42 -8.08
C GLY A 16 1.77 24.64 -6.99
N GLY A 17 1.57 23.68 -6.07
CA GLY A 17 0.60 23.79 -4.98
C GLY A 17 -0.86 23.72 -5.43
N GLN A 18 -1.10 23.19 -6.63
CA GLN A 18 -2.44 23.07 -7.21
C GLN A 18 -3.03 21.68 -6.92
N SER A 19 -4.31 21.52 -7.20
CA SER A 19 -4.97 20.22 -7.17
C SER A 19 -5.97 20.13 -8.31
N VAL A 20 -6.01 18.96 -8.94
CA VAL A 20 -6.92 18.65 -10.04
C VAL A 20 -8.01 17.70 -9.56
N SER A 21 -9.22 17.88 -10.08
CA SER A 21 -10.32 16.94 -9.86
C SER A 21 -10.24 15.85 -10.91
N VAL A 22 -10.16 14.60 -10.48
CA VAL A 22 -10.06 13.43 -11.37
C VAL A 22 -11.36 12.65 -11.26
N ALA A 23 -12.11 12.58 -12.37
CA ALA A 23 -13.32 11.77 -12.45
C ALA A 23 -12.96 10.29 -12.72
N PRO A 24 -13.83 9.32 -12.35
CA PRO A 24 -13.65 7.92 -12.72
C PRO A 24 -13.36 7.76 -14.22
N LYS A 25 -12.44 6.85 -14.53
CA LYS A 25 -11.89 6.52 -15.86
C LYS A 25 -10.99 7.57 -16.49
N GLN A 26 -10.68 8.66 -15.79
CA GLN A 26 -9.70 9.66 -16.24
C GLN A 26 -8.25 9.23 -15.90
N PRO A 27 -7.25 9.77 -16.61
CA PRO A 27 -5.85 9.48 -16.33
C PRO A 27 -5.49 9.90 -14.91
N TRP A 28 -4.65 9.10 -14.25
CA TRP A 28 -4.20 9.39 -12.91
C TRP A 28 -2.98 10.33 -12.95
N PRO A 29 -3.08 11.56 -12.41
CA PRO A 29 -2.06 12.60 -12.57
C PRO A 29 -1.00 12.55 -11.46
N SER A 30 -0.70 11.38 -10.90
CA SER A 30 0.28 11.22 -9.82
C SER A 30 0.88 9.81 -9.86
N ALA A 31 1.61 9.41 -8.82
CA ALA A 31 2.29 8.13 -8.80
C ALA A 31 1.31 6.94 -8.73
N TYR A 32 1.60 5.88 -9.48
CA TYR A 32 0.85 4.61 -9.49
C TYR A 32 1.30 3.77 -8.30
N ARG A 33 0.60 3.93 -7.18
CA ARG A 33 1.01 3.45 -5.86
C ARG A 33 -0.18 2.92 -5.07
N GLY A 34 0.12 2.25 -3.96
CA GLY A 34 -0.86 1.66 -3.06
C GLY A 34 -0.73 0.15 -2.95
N SER A 35 -1.58 -0.43 -2.11
CA SER A 35 -1.72 -1.88 -1.96
C SER A 35 -2.08 -2.52 -3.29
N LYS A 36 -1.36 -3.57 -3.69
CA LYS A 36 -1.58 -4.30 -4.94
C LYS A 36 -2.64 -5.37 -4.71
N TYR A 37 -3.64 -5.38 -5.56
CA TYR A 37 -4.58 -6.49 -5.70
C TYR A 37 -4.79 -6.79 -7.17
N SER A 38 -5.40 -7.93 -7.46
CA SER A 38 -5.81 -8.31 -8.79
C SER A 38 -7.22 -8.89 -8.80
N LEU A 39 -7.95 -8.67 -9.88
CA LEU A 39 -9.12 -9.47 -10.21
C LEU A 39 -8.69 -10.55 -11.20
N VAL A 40 -8.92 -11.81 -10.86
CA VAL A 40 -8.55 -12.96 -11.69
C VAL A 40 -9.71 -13.94 -11.85
N SER A 41 -9.65 -14.77 -12.88
CA SER A 41 -10.47 -15.98 -12.98
C SER A 41 -9.70 -17.13 -12.35
N ASP A 42 -10.33 -17.92 -11.49
CA ASP A 42 -9.70 -19.08 -10.83
C ASP A 42 -10.71 -20.23 -10.79
N GLU A 43 -10.29 -21.41 -11.29
CA GLU A 43 -11.16 -22.58 -11.44
C GLU A 43 -11.66 -23.16 -10.10
N ASN A 44 -10.97 -22.83 -9.00
CA ASN A 44 -11.37 -23.30 -7.67
C ASN A 44 -12.54 -22.51 -7.09
N PHE A 45 -12.95 -21.41 -7.73
CA PHE A 45 -14.03 -20.55 -7.29
C PHE A 45 -15.19 -20.58 -8.27
N THR A 46 -16.41 -20.61 -7.75
CA THR A 46 -17.63 -20.66 -8.56
C THR A 46 -17.93 -19.34 -9.25
N ASP A 47 -17.40 -18.24 -8.72
CA ASP A 47 -17.59 -16.90 -9.26
C ASP A 47 -16.63 -16.63 -10.41
N SER A 48 -17.14 -15.92 -11.42
CA SER A 48 -16.36 -15.60 -12.62
C SER A 48 -15.18 -14.64 -12.38
N ALA A 49 -15.09 -14.00 -11.21
CA ALA A 49 -13.92 -13.24 -10.82
C ALA A 49 -13.72 -13.30 -9.31
N VAL A 50 -12.47 -13.40 -8.88
CA VAL A 50 -12.06 -13.36 -7.47
C VAL A 50 -11.03 -12.28 -7.23
N LEU A 51 -11.09 -11.67 -6.05
CA LEU A 51 -10.03 -10.79 -5.56
C LEU A 51 -8.84 -11.65 -5.17
N LYS A 52 -7.63 -11.25 -5.60
CA LYS A 52 -6.38 -11.90 -5.26
C LYS A 52 -5.39 -10.88 -4.73
N TRP A 53 -4.80 -11.18 -3.58
CA TRP A 53 -3.50 -10.65 -3.18
C TRP A 53 -2.46 -11.77 -3.35
N GLU A 54 -1.28 -11.43 -3.82
CA GLU A 54 -0.23 -12.41 -4.09
C GLU A 54 1.15 -11.86 -3.78
N GLN A 55 1.99 -12.73 -3.24
CA GLN A 55 3.41 -12.50 -3.11
C GLN A 55 4.17 -13.84 -3.16
N ARG A 56 5.05 -13.99 -4.16
CA ARG A 56 5.83 -15.22 -4.39
C ARG A 56 4.91 -16.45 -4.46
N ASP A 57 5.02 -17.36 -3.50
CA ASP A 57 4.26 -18.60 -3.39
C ASP A 57 2.96 -18.46 -2.56
N LEU A 58 2.69 -17.28 -2.00
CA LEU A 58 1.50 -17.02 -1.19
C LEU A 58 0.45 -16.28 -2.01
N SER A 59 -0.72 -16.91 -2.16
CA SER A 59 -1.92 -16.28 -2.71
C SER A 59 -3.02 -16.28 -1.65
N VAL A 60 -3.67 -15.14 -1.49
CA VAL A 60 -4.84 -14.95 -0.64
C VAL A 60 -5.97 -14.46 -1.51
N PHE A 61 -7.12 -15.11 -1.40
CA PHE A 61 -8.29 -14.83 -2.21
C PHE A 61 -9.41 -14.23 -1.36
N GLY A 62 -10.29 -13.50 -2.02
CA GLY A 62 -11.40 -12.83 -1.39
C GLY A 62 -12.52 -12.48 -2.36
N GLU A 63 -13.58 -11.91 -1.81
CA GLU A 63 -14.69 -11.41 -2.61
C GLU A 63 -14.31 -10.08 -3.29
N PRO A 64 -14.53 -9.94 -4.61
CA PRO A 64 -14.30 -8.68 -5.28
C PRO A 64 -15.34 -7.64 -4.86
N PRO A 65 -14.96 -6.36 -4.66
CA PRO A 65 -15.92 -5.29 -4.43
C PRO A 65 -16.96 -5.23 -5.56
N GLN A 66 -18.23 -5.12 -5.19
CA GLN A 66 -19.33 -5.05 -6.16
C GLN A 66 -19.11 -3.87 -7.13
N GLY A 67 -19.27 -4.13 -8.43
CA GLY A 67 -19.13 -3.11 -9.48
C GLY A 67 -17.69 -2.82 -9.92
N LEU A 68 -16.66 -3.21 -9.15
CA LEU A 68 -15.26 -2.93 -9.50
C LEU A 68 -14.86 -3.58 -10.83
N ARG A 69 -15.24 -4.84 -11.04
CA ARG A 69 -14.95 -5.54 -12.31
C ARG A 69 -15.55 -4.82 -13.51
N SER A 70 -16.79 -4.36 -13.40
CA SER A 70 -17.45 -3.59 -14.46
C SER A 70 -16.73 -2.27 -14.73
N ALA A 71 -16.29 -1.57 -13.69
CA ALA A 71 -15.50 -0.34 -13.83
C ALA A 71 -14.15 -0.60 -14.50
N MET A 72 -13.46 -1.69 -14.16
CA MET A 72 -12.22 -2.10 -14.84
C MET A 72 -12.45 -2.40 -16.33
N THR A 73 -13.53 -3.11 -16.67
CA THR A 73 -13.90 -3.36 -18.07
C THR A 73 -14.14 -2.05 -18.82
N LEU A 74 -14.93 -1.14 -18.24
CA LEU A 74 -15.27 0.15 -18.84
C LEU A 74 -14.06 1.10 -18.95
N ALA A 75 -13.03 0.90 -18.13
CA ALA A 75 -11.77 1.62 -18.25
C ALA A 75 -10.88 1.09 -19.38
N GLY A 76 -11.14 -0.11 -19.92
CA GLY A 76 -10.37 -0.73 -21.00
C GLY A 76 -9.63 -2.03 -20.61
N LYS A 77 -9.85 -2.58 -19.40
CA LYS A 77 -9.27 -3.89 -19.05
C LYS A 77 -10.05 -5.03 -19.71
N SER A 78 -9.35 -5.90 -20.44
CA SER A 78 -9.93 -7.11 -21.01
C SER A 78 -10.65 -7.97 -19.96
N GLY A 79 -11.96 -8.14 -20.12
CA GLY A 79 -12.82 -8.91 -19.21
C GLY A 79 -12.95 -8.36 -17.78
N GLY A 80 -12.41 -7.16 -17.51
CA GLY A 80 -12.34 -6.56 -16.18
C GLY A 80 -11.31 -7.22 -15.25
N TYR A 81 -10.34 -7.93 -15.80
CA TYR A 81 -9.28 -8.60 -15.04
C TYR A 81 -7.98 -7.80 -15.00
N GLY A 82 -7.09 -8.20 -14.09
CA GLY A 82 -5.75 -7.64 -13.94
C GLY A 82 -5.57 -6.91 -12.62
N SER A 83 -4.43 -6.25 -12.47
CA SER A 83 -4.05 -5.59 -11.23
C SER A 83 -4.66 -4.20 -11.05
N PHE A 84 -4.85 -3.82 -9.79
CA PHE A 84 -5.19 -2.47 -9.37
C PHE A 84 -4.47 -2.15 -8.05
N ARG A 85 -4.50 -0.86 -7.71
CA ARG A 85 -3.92 -0.29 -6.50
C ARG A 85 -4.99 0.38 -5.67
N VAL A 86 -4.85 0.31 -4.36
CA VAL A 86 -5.67 1.08 -3.41
C VAL A 86 -4.75 1.97 -2.58
N THR A 87 -4.98 3.28 -2.64
CA THR A 87 -4.23 4.27 -1.84
C THR A 87 -4.73 4.32 -0.39
N ALA A 88 -3.98 4.96 0.50
CA ALA A 88 -4.34 5.28 1.88
C ALA A 88 -5.59 6.18 2.03
N ARG A 89 -6.13 6.68 0.91
CA ARG A 89 -7.43 7.37 0.87
C ARG A 89 -8.52 6.52 0.19
N GLY A 90 -8.25 5.24 -0.05
CA GLY A 90 -9.17 4.33 -0.73
C GLY A 90 -9.28 4.58 -2.24
N GLU A 91 -8.39 5.37 -2.86
CA GLU A 91 -8.48 5.61 -4.31
C GLU A 91 -8.04 4.38 -5.07
N ILE A 92 -8.88 3.91 -6.00
CA ILE A 92 -8.59 2.75 -6.83
C ILE A 92 -7.98 3.21 -8.14
N ILE A 93 -6.78 2.71 -8.44
CA ILE A 93 -6.03 3.04 -9.64
C ILE A 93 -5.66 1.74 -10.35
N THR A 94 -5.92 1.63 -11.65
CA THR A 94 -5.44 0.52 -12.48
C THR A 94 -4.52 1.05 -13.59
N LYS A 95 -4.02 0.17 -14.45
CA LYS A 95 -3.33 0.55 -15.68
C LYS A 95 -4.04 -0.03 -16.89
N VAL A 96 -4.19 0.75 -17.95
CA VAL A 96 -4.82 0.31 -19.20
C VAL A 96 -3.81 0.47 -20.34
N PRO A 97 -3.67 -0.50 -21.26
CA PRO A 97 -2.86 -0.29 -22.45
C PRO A 97 -3.32 0.97 -23.19
N ALA A 98 -2.39 1.81 -23.63
CA ALA A 98 -2.73 3.09 -24.27
C ALA A 98 -3.60 2.90 -25.52
N GLU A 99 -3.41 1.80 -26.26
CA GLU A 99 -4.22 1.43 -27.42
C GLU A 99 -5.68 1.09 -27.08
N ASP A 100 -5.94 0.64 -25.85
CA ASP A 100 -7.26 0.27 -25.35
C ASP A 100 -7.91 1.39 -24.50
N TYR A 101 -7.18 2.48 -24.24
CA TYR A 101 -7.59 3.50 -23.29
C TYR A 101 -8.38 4.65 -23.96
N PRO A 102 -9.67 4.87 -23.61
CA PRO A 102 -10.52 5.82 -24.34
C PRO A 102 -10.11 7.30 -24.23
N ASN A 103 -9.42 7.67 -23.15
CA ASN A 103 -9.05 9.07 -22.85
C ASN A 103 -7.54 9.29 -22.96
N VAL A 104 -6.87 8.58 -23.88
CA VAL A 104 -5.41 8.66 -24.05
C VAL A 104 -4.91 10.08 -24.34
N GLU A 105 -5.72 10.91 -25.00
CA GLU A 105 -5.38 12.31 -25.31
C GLU A 105 -5.30 13.21 -24.07
N ASP A 106 -5.93 12.83 -22.96
CA ASP A 106 -5.88 13.55 -21.69
C ASP A 106 -4.73 13.06 -20.79
N ALA A 107 -4.05 11.98 -21.18
CA ALA A 107 -3.01 11.35 -20.38
C ALA A 107 -1.65 12.04 -20.55
N PRO A 108 -0.77 12.03 -19.52
CA PRO A 108 0.58 12.57 -19.64
C PRO A 108 1.45 11.88 -20.69
N VAL A 109 1.07 10.67 -21.08
CA VAL A 109 1.74 9.85 -22.12
C VAL A 109 0.70 9.16 -22.97
N SER A 110 1.03 8.89 -24.23
CA SER A 110 0.12 8.25 -25.20
C SER A 110 0.53 6.83 -25.58
N GLU A 111 1.52 6.26 -24.89
CA GLU A 111 2.10 4.96 -25.21
C GLU A 111 2.24 4.09 -23.96
N GLY A 112 2.33 2.77 -24.16
CA GLY A 112 2.50 1.82 -23.07
C GLY A 112 1.22 1.65 -22.23
N TRP A 113 1.31 1.92 -20.93
CA TRP A 113 0.25 1.70 -19.94
C TRP A 113 -0.13 3.01 -19.26
N ILE A 114 -1.40 3.42 -19.40
CA ILE A 114 -1.93 4.62 -18.78
C ILE A 114 -2.46 4.29 -17.38
N PRO A 115 -1.92 4.88 -16.30
CA PRO A 115 -2.54 4.80 -14.99
C PRO A 115 -3.91 5.49 -15.01
N THR A 116 -4.94 4.80 -14.56
CA THR A 116 -6.34 5.23 -14.69
C THR A 116 -7.05 5.12 -13.35
N TYR A 117 -7.71 6.19 -12.96
CA TYR A 117 -8.54 6.23 -11.74
C TYR A 117 -9.87 5.51 -11.96
N LEU A 118 -10.33 4.69 -11.02
CA LEU A 118 -11.60 3.98 -11.12
C LEU A 118 -12.68 4.50 -10.18
N GLY A 119 -12.30 5.07 -9.04
CA GLY A 119 -13.22 5.45 -7.98
C GLY A 119 -12.60 5.27 -6.59
N THR A 120 -13.45 5.23 -5.56
CA THR A 120 -13.03 5.05 -4.18
C THR A 120 -13.54 3.74 -3.59
N LEU A 121 -12.80 3.24 -2.61
CA LEU A 121 -13.13 2.10 -1.78
C LEU A 121 -13.40 2.59 -0.36
N SER A 122 -14.46 2.06 0.26
CA SER A 122 -14.75 2.25 1.68
C SER A 122 -15.11 0.91 2.33
N GLY A 123 -14.93 0.80 3.64
CA GLY A 123 -14.96 -0.49 4.33
C GLY A 123 -13.71 -1.32 4.05
N THR A 124 -13.66 -2.55 4.56
CA THR A 124 -12.46 -3.42 4.54
C THR A 124 -12.65 -4.54 3.53
N LEU A 125 -11.69 -4.73 2.64
CA LEU A 125 -11.64 -5.90 1.75
C LEU A 125 -11.62 -7.19 2.58
N ASP A 126 -12.44 -8.14 2.18
CA ASP A 126 -12.47 -9.46 2.80
C ASP A 126 -11.49 -10.38 2.08
N LEU A 127 -10.39 -10.72 2.77
CA LEU A 127 -9.38 -11.68 2.33
C LEU A 127 -9.37 -12.92 3.23
N GLY A 128 -10.56 -13.33 3.70
CA GLY A 128 -10.74 -14.45 4.61
C GLY A 128 -10.14 -14.16 5.98
N ASP A 129 -9.21 -15.02 6.41
CA ASP A 129 -8.61 -14.94 7.75
C ASP A 129 -7.57 -13.81 7.91
N VAL A 130 -7.27 -13.06 6.85
CA VAL A 130 -6.29 -11.96 6.93
C VAL A 130 -6.96 -10.68 7.42
N ASN A 131 -6.54 -10.22 8.60
CA ASN A 131 -6.98 -8.93 9.13
C ASN A 131 -6.19 -7.77 8.50
N LEU A 132 -6.81 -7.05 7.57
CA LEU A 132 -6.17 -5.89 6.90
C LEU A 132 -6.32 -4.57 7.67
N ASP A 133 -7.28 -4.48 8.57
CA ASP A 133 -7.62 -3.30 9.37
C ASP A 133 -7.61 -3.66 10.86
N PRO A 134 -6.46 -4.11 11.41
CA PRO A 134 -6.36 -4.49 12.80
C PRO A 134 -6.60 -3.28 13.71
N THR A 135 -7.15 -3.49 14.90
CA THR A 135 -7.31 -2.37 15.85
C THR A 135 -5.95 -1.75 16.15
N ALA A 136 -5.83 -0.44 15.91
CA ALA A 136 -4.60 0.27 16.19
C ALA A 136 -4.29 0.20 17.68
N SER A 137 -3.07 -0.22 18.01
CA SER A 137 -2.57 -0.19 19.37
C SER A 137 -2.49 1.27 19.84
N GLY A 138 -2.98 1.54 21.04
CA GLY A 138 -3.02 2.89 21.60
C GLY A 138 -1.61 3.38 21.96
N ASP A 139 -1.03 2.79 23.00
CA ASP A 139 0.31 3.12 23.51
C ASP A 139 1.25 1.91 23.41
N GLY A 140 2.53 2.17 23.12
CA GLY A 140 3.60 1.18 23.09
C GLY A 140 3.85 0.54 21.72
N VAL A 141 4.87 -0.31 21.64
CA VAL A 141 5.23 -1.02 20.40
C VAL A 141 4.19 -2.07 20.06
N ALA A 142 3.76 -2.09 18.80
CA ALA A 142 2.90 -3.12 18.26
C ALA A 142 3.55 -3.83 17.07
N VAL A 143 3.19 -5.10 16.89
CA VAL A 143 3.59 -5.90 15.71
C VAL A 143 2.54 -5.71 14.62
N TRP A 144 2.97 -5.45 13.39
CA TRP A 144 2.09 -5.46 12.22
C TRP A 144 1.71 -6.91 11.84
N PRO A 145 0.43 -7.32 11.99
CA PRO A 145 0.01 -8.69 11.72
C PRO A 145 -0.48 -8.91 10.27
N GLY A 146 -0.66 -7.81 9.51
CA GLY A 146 -1.26 -7.83 8.20
C GLY A 146 -0.34 -8.37 7.10
N LEU A 147 -0.70 -8.11 5.86
CA LEU A 147 0.04 -8.60 4.71
C LEU A 147 1.48 -8.06 4.71
N PRO A 148 2.48 -8.89 4.39
CA PRO A 148 3.89 -8.55 4.62
C PRO A 148 4.50 -7.66 3.54
N PHE A 149 3.98 -7.73 2.30
CA PHE A 149 4.48 -6.99 1.15
C PHE A 149 3.34 -6.65 0.20
N HIS A 150 3.58 -5.73 -0.74
CA HIS A 150 2.56 -5.22 -1.67
C HIS A 150 1.28 -4.72 -0.98
N HIS A 151 1.36 -4.41 0.31
CA HIS A 151 0.27 -3.92 1.14
C HIS A 151 0.74 -2.64 1.82
N GLY A 152 0.10 -1.54 1.43
CA GLY A 152 0.46 -0.17 1.74
C GLY A 152 1.26 0.55 0.65
N GLU A 153 1.11 1.87 0.65
CA GLU A 153 1.97 2.80 -0.06
C GLU A 153 3.35 2.81 0.59
N ARG A 154 4.40 2.51 -0.18
CA ARG A 154 5.79 2.62 0.29
C ARG A 154 6.25 4.07 0.25
N TRP A 155 6.48 4.63 1.41
CA TRP A 155 7.11 5.92 1.63
C TRP A 155 8.50 5.72 2.21
N ALA A 156 9.32 6.76 2.18
CA ALA A 156 10.58 6.80 2.91
C ALA A 156 10.70 8.13 3.65
N VAL A 157 11.29 8.09 4.85
CA VAL A 157 11.80 9.30 5.50
C VAL A 157 13.10 9.71 4.80
N SER A 158 13.25 10.99 4.48
CA SER A 158 14.47 11.55 3.88
C SER A 158 15.43 12.05 4.95
N HIS A 159 16.68 12.37 4.57
CA HIS A 159 17.63 13.04 5.47
C HIS A 159 17.21 14.47 5.86
N GLU A 160 16.23 15.03 5.17
CA GLU A 160 15.67 16.36 5.43
C GLU A 160 14.37 16.25 6.25
N ASN A 161 14.08 15.07 6.81
CA ASN A 161 12.89 14.78 7.62
C ASN A 161 11.57 15.01 6.87
N THR A 162 11.57 14.74 5.56
CA THR A 162 10.38 14.77 4.70
C THR A 162 9.96 13.37 4.29
N LEU A 163 8.67 13.15 4.04
CA LEU A 163 8.18 11.91 3.44
C LEU A 163 8.31 11.98 1.92
N VAL A 164 8.99 10.97 1.38
CA VAL A 164 9.27 10.86 -0.05
C VAL A 164 8.81 9.52 -0.59
N TRP A 165 8.06 9.56 -1.68
CA TRP A 165 7.73 8.37 -2.44
C TRP A 165 8.85 8.10 -3.44
N LYS A 166 9.31 6.86 -3.51
CA LYS A 166 10.44 6.45 -4.36
C LYS A 166 10.08 5.29 -5.27
N TRP A 167 10.43 5.42 -6.55
CA TRP A 167 10.39 4.35 -7.52
C TRP A 167 11.56 4.48 -8.48
N ARG A 168 12.44 3.46 -8.53
CA ARG A 168 13.73 3.52 -9.25
C ARG A 168 14.50 4.79 -8.85
N ASP A 169 14.89 5.60 -9.83
CA ASP A 169 15.62 6.85 -9.64
C ASP A 169 14.69 8.05 -9.38
N TYR A 170 13.36 7.87 -9.46
CA TYR A 170 12.38 8.91 -9.17
C TYR A 170 12.14 9.05 -7.67
N ARG A 171 12.08 10.31 -7.23
CA ARG A 171 11.80 10.70 -5.84
C ARG A 171 10.83 11.89 -5.86
N PHE A 172 9.65 11.70 -5.28
CA PHE A 172 8.63 12.74 -5.17
C PHE A 172 8.29 12.98 -3.71
N GLU A 173 8.38 14.23 -3.27
CA GLU A 173 8.01 14.59 -1.90
C GLU A 173 6.48 14.61 -1.73
N SER A 174 6.03 14.39 -0.51
CA SER A 174 4.63 14.57 -0.16
C SER A 174 4.22 16.03 -0.32
N ALA A 175 3.03 16.27 -0.85
CA ALA A 175 2.39 17.60 -0.96
C ALA A 175 2.07 18.26 0.39
N PHE A 176 2.34 17.56 1.50
CA PHE A 176 1.97 17.91 2.85
C PHE A 176 3.12 17.54 3.78
N ASP A 177 3.28 18.31 4.85
CA ASP A 177 4.21 18.02 5.94
C ASP A 177 3.66 16.90 6.83
N HIS A 178 4.57 16.06 7.34
CA HIS A 178 4.25 14.90 8.19
C HIS A 178 5.21 14.82 9.38
N SER A 179 5.33 15.94 10.11
CA SER A 179 6.33 16.08 11.18
C SER A 179 6.09 15.13 12.35
N GLU A 180 4.83 14.87 12.71
CA GLU A 180 4.50 13.96 13.81
C GLU A 180 4.78 12.51 13.41
N LEU A 181 4.43 12.11 12.19
CA LEU A 181 4.74 10.79 11.68
C LEU A 181 6.25 10.56 11.51
N VAL A 182 7.00 11.56 11.03
CA VAL A 182 8.47 11.48 10.94
C VAL A 182 9.09 11.37 12.34
N ALA A 183 8.63 12.16 13.31
CA ALA A 183 9.10 12.04 14.69
C ALA A 183 8.79 10.65 15.30
N ALA A 184 7.60 10.10 15.02
CA ALA A 184 7.23 8.75 15.44
C ALA A 184 8.14 7.69 14.81
N TYR A 185 8.51 7.85 13.54
CA TYR A 185 9.47 6.98 12.86
C TYR A 185 10.87 7.05 13.50
N ASP A 186 11.39 8.26 13.70
CA ASP A 186 12.73 8.50 14.24
C ASP A 186 12.89 7.99 15.68
N ALA A 187 11.79 7.95 16.45
CA ALA A 187 11.78 7.37 17.78
C ALA A 187 12.12 5.86 17.81
N TYR A 188 11.94 5.15 16.69
CA TYR A 188 12.27 3.72 16.58
C TYR A 188 13.59 3.46 15.89
N ARG A 189 13.90 4.21 14.83
CA ARG A 189 15.10 4.02 14.02
C ARG A 189 15.69 5.37 13.59
N PRO A 190 16.99 5.62 13.82
CA PRO A 190 17.62 6.88 13.47
C PRO A 190 18.01 6.93 11.98
N THR A 191 18.14 5.78 11.31
CA THR A 191 18.53 5.74 9.90
C THR A 191 17.31 5.91 8.99
N PRO A 192 17.31 6.90 8.08
CA PRO A 192 16.23 7.08 7.12
C PRO A 192 15.98 5.83 6.28
N GLY A 193 14.71 5.56 5.99
CA GLY A 193 14.32 4.35 5.29
C GLY A 193 12.83 4.25 5.10
N ARG A 194 12.35 3.03 4.81
CA ARG A 194 10.99 2.79 4.33
C ARG A 194 9.97 2.71 5.47
N LEU A 195 8.80 3.30 5.22
CA LEU A 195 7.56 3.06 5.95
C LEU A 195 6.44 2.73 4.97
N TYR A 196 5.38 2.13 5.47
CA TYR A 196 4.24 1.66 4.67
C TYR A 196 2.98 2.24 5.26
N VAL A 197 2.13 2.82 4.40
CA VAL A 197 0.83 3.37 4.78
C VAL A 197 -0.25 2.58 4.07
N THR A 198 -1.04 1.79 4.80
CA THR A 198 -2.09 0.94 4.21
C THR A 198 -3.28 1.77 3.72
N GLU A 199 -4.12 1.15 2.90
CA GLU A 199 -5.39 1.70 2.42
C GLU A 199 -6.36 2.06 3.56
N TYR A 200 -6.17 1.49 4.75
CA TYR A 200 -6.93 1.79 5.96
C TYR A 200 -6.20 2.78 6.89
N GLY A 201 -5.05 3.31 6.48
CA GLY A 201 -4.31 4.31 7.24
C GLY A 201 -3.40 3.75 8.32
N HIS A 202 -3.15 2.43 8.37
CA HIS A 202 -2.11 1.89 9.26
C HIS A 202 -0.73 2.24 8.74
N VAL A 203 0.14 2.66 9.66
CA VAL A 203 1.53 2.98 9.37
C VAL A 203 2.44 1.97 10.05
N TRP A 204 3.30 1.33 9.27
CA TRP A 204 4.23 0.33 9.80
C TRP A 204 5.57 0.38 9.07
N VAL A 205 6.60 -0.19 9.71
CA VAL A 205 7.99 -0.19 9.23
C VAL A 205 8.63 -1.57 9.35
N ASN A 206 9.67 -1.79 8.54
CA ASN A 206 10.64 -2.88 8.70
C ASN A 206 11.87 -2.31 9.38
N VAL A 207 12.18 -2.74 10.59
CA VAL A 207 13.35 -2.23 11.33
C VAL A 207 14.39 -3.35 11.53
N PRO A 208 15.60 -3.21 10.95
CA PRO A 208 16.73 -4.08 11.28
C PRO A 208 17.03 -4.04 12.79
N TYR A 209 17.38 -5.17 13.40
CA TYR A 209 17.65 -5.23 14.84
C TYR A 209 18.75 -4.27 15.29
N ASP A 210 19.77 -4.06 14.47
CA ASP A 210 20.92 -3.19 14.70
C ASP A 210 20.64 -1.70 14.46
N ASP A 211 19.52 -1.37 13.82
CA ASP A 211 19.07 0.00 13.54
C ASP A 211 18.01 0.50 14.55
N ILE A 212 17.64 -0.34 15.53
CA ILE A 212 16.71 0.05 16.60
C ILE A 212 17.41 0.95 17.61
N MET A 213 16.77 2.07 17.94
CA MET A 213 17.22 2.96 19.03
C MET A 213 17.45 2.17 20.34
N PRO A 214 18.62 2.28 20.99
CA PRO A 214 18.97 1.46 22.16
C PRO A 214 17.90 1.43 23.27
N GLU A 215 17.26 2.56 23.53
CA GLU A 215 16.18 2.72 24.51
C GLU A 215 14.89 1.96 24.16
N LYS A 216 14.68 1.60 22.90
CA LYS A 216 13.50 0.88 22.40
C LYS A 216 13.69 -0.62 22.28
N GLN A 217 14.93 -1.12 22.34
CA GLN A 217 15.22 -2.54 22.09
C GLN A 217 14.47 -3.50 23.02
N ASN A 218 14.41 -3.20 24.33
CA ASN A 218 13.69 -4.04 25.29
C ASN A 218 12.17 -3.95 25.07
N GLU A 219 11.65 -2.74 24.86
CA GLU A 219 10.22 -2.51 24.61
C GLU A 219 9.72 -3.30 23.39
N ILE A 220 10.50 -3.27 22.29
CA ILE A 220 10.18 -4.00 21.06
C ILE A 220 10.25 -5.52 21.28
N ARG A 221 11.29 -6.00 21.98
CA ARG A 221 11.44 -7.43 22.27
C ARG A 221 10.27 -7.96 23.08
N ASP A 222 9.89 -7.24 24.12
CA ASP A 222 8.77 -7.61 25.00
C ASP A 222 7.44 -7.56 24.23
N ALA A 223 7.25 -6.56 23.38
CA ALA A 223 6.06 -6.46 22.52
C ALA A 223 5.95 -7.61 21.52
N ILE A 224 7.05 -8.04 20.90
CA ILE A 224 7.06 -9.17 19.97
C ILE A 224 6.76 -10.47 20.70
N ALA A 225 7.39 -10.70 21.86
CA ALA A 225 7.13 -11.89 22.67
C ALA A 225 5.65 -11.94 23.11
N ALA A 226 5.13 -10.83 23.65
CA ALA A 226 3.74 -10.73 24.07
C ALA A 226 2.75 -10.90 22.92
N TRP A 227 3.03 -10.30 21.75
CA TRP A 227 2.21 -10.49 20.55
C TRP A 227 2.19 -11.96 20.12
N ARG A 228 3.35 -12.62 20.10
CA ARG A 228 3.48 -14.03 19.70
C ARG A 228 2.71 -14.94 20.65
N ASP A 229 2.91 -14.79 21.96
CA ASP A 229 2.20 -15.58 22.98
C ASP A 229 0.68 -15.38 22.85
N ASN A 230 0.24 -14.15 22.59
CA ASN A 230 -1.17 -13.85 22.37
C ASN A 230 -1.73 -14.52 21.11
N ALA A 231 -1.02 -14.43 19.98
CA ALA A 231 -1.42 -15.05 18.73
C ALA A 231 -1.47 -16.58 18.84
N GLU A 232 -0.48 -17.21 19.48
CA GLU A 232 -0.45 -18.64 19.76
C GLU A 232 -1.62 -19.06 20.67
N SER A 233 -1.88 -18.31 21.75
CA SER A 233 -3.00 -18.61 22.68
C SER A 233 -4.39 -18.52 22.03
N LYS A 234 -4.53 -17.67 21.01
CA LYS A 234 -5.78 -17.49 20.24
C LYS A 234 -5.88 -18.41 19.03
N GLY A 235 -4.83 -19.15 18.70
CA GLY A 235 -4.76 -19.97 17.49
C GLY A 235 -4.72 -19.16 16.19
N ASP A 236 -4.21 -17.91 16.23
CA ASP A 236 -4.08 -17.04 15.06
C ASP A 236 -2.90 -17.46 14.17
N SER A 237 -3.06 -18.63 13.55
CA SER A 237 -2.05 -19.23 12.69
C SER A 237 -1.77 -18.39 11.43
N THR A 238 -2.74 -17.61 10.97
CA THR A 238 -2.60 -16.74 9.80
C THR A 238 -1.63 -15.59 10.10
N SER A 239 -1.85 -14.82 11.16
CA SER A 239 -0.95 -13.72 11.52
C SER A 239 0.45 -14.23 11.85
N LEU A 240 0.57 -15.35 12.59
CA LEU A 240 1.85 -16.01 12.87
C LEU A 240 2.61 -16.35 11.58
N ARG A 241 1.92 -16.93 10.60
CA ARG A 241 2.52 -17.31 9.30
C ARG A 241 2.95 -16.09 8.51
N LEU A 242 2.14 -15.01 8.47
CA LEU A 242 2.45 -13.79 7.71
C LEU A 242 3.67 -13.06 8.29
N VAL A 243 3.72 -12.90 9.62
CA VAL A 243 4.87 -12.29 10.31
C VAL A 243 6.13 -13.13 10.12
N ASN A 244 6.05 -14.46 10.28
CA ASN A 244 7.21 -15.33 10.08
C ASN A 244 7.74 -15.24 8.64
N ARG A 245 6.86 -15.28 7.63
CA ARG A 245 7.26 -15.14 6.21
C ARG A 245 7.96 -13.81 5.95
N ARG A 246 7.53 -12.74 6.60
CA ARG A 246 8.18 -11.43 6.50
C ARG A 246 9.57 -11.43 7.10
N LEU A 247 9.73 -12.00 8.29
CA LEU A 247 11.02 -12.09 8.96
C LEU A 247 12.01 -12.87 8.08
N VAL A 248 11.60 -14.04 7.56
CA VAL A 248 12.41 -14.82 6.60
C VAL A 248 12.72 -14.00 5.34
N ALA A 249 11.74 -13.32 4.74
CA ALA A 249 11.95 -12.57 3.50
C ALA A 249 12.84 -11.32 3.64
N THR A 250 13.08 -10.87 4.87
CA THR A 250 13.97 -9.74 5.18
C THR A 250 15.25 -10.17 5.90
N SER A 251 15.41 -11.48 6.10
CA SER A 251 16.61 -12.10 6.66
C SER A 251 17.70 -12.22 5.60
N SER A 252 18.95 -12.14 6.03
CA SER A 252 20.11 -12.43 5.19
C SER A 252 20.46 -13.92 5.13
N THR A 253 19.89 -14.72 6.04
CA THR A 253 20.23 -16.13 6.27
C THR A 253 19.02 -17.07 6.17
N ASP A 254 17.86 -16.55 5.74
CA ASP A 254 16.55 -17.22 5.79
C ASP A 254 16.08 -17.61 7.21
N ASP A 255 16.76 -17.13 8.26
CA ASP A 255 16.37 -17.29 9.66
C ASP A 255 15.39 -16.16 10.07
N PRO A 256 14.19 -16.44 10.59
CA PRO A 256 13.32 -15.36 11.08
C PRO A 256 13.94 -14.55 12.24
N ALA A 257 14.96 -15.06 12.94
CA ALA A 257 15.59 -14.39 14.08
C ALA A 257 16.44 -13.17 13.70
N ASP A 258 16.99 -13.11 12.48
CA ASP A 258 17.76 -11.94 11.96
C ASP A 258 16.96 -11.11 10.94
N GLY A 259 15.67 -11.44 10.74
CA GLY A 259 14.75 -10.67 9.90
C GLY A 259 14.43 -9.28 10.45
N HIS A 260 13.99 -8.38 9.57
CA HIS A 260 13.59 -7.03 9.96
C HIS A 260 12.24 -7.05 10.70
N LEU A 261 12.20 -6.37 11.83
CA LEU A 261 11.05 -6.38 12.72
C LEU A 261 9.87 -5.58 12.16
N PRO A 262 8.66 -6.17 12.17
CA PRO A 262 7.45 -5.52 11.69
C PRO A 262 6.79 -4.63 12.75
N ILE A 263 7.31 -3.41 12.92
CA ILE A 263 6.77 -2.47 13.90
C ILE A 263 5.58 -1.72 13.29
N HIS A 264 4.42 -1.79 13.94
CA HIS A 264 3.26 -0.97 13.67
C HIS A 264 3.41 0.34 14.47
N LEU A 265 3.65 1.44 13.75
CA LEU A 265 3.86 2.76 14.34
C LEU A 265 2.55 3.36 14.86
N GLY A 266 1.43 3.03 14.23
CA GLY A 266 0.11 3.54 14.58
C GLY A 266 -0.77 3.72 13.34
N HIS A 267 -1.84 4.47 13.49
CA HIS A 267 -2.79 4.80 12.43
C HIS A 267 -2.66 6.30 12.10
N LEU A 268 -2.77 6.68 10.81
CA LEU A 268 -2.61 8.06 10.33
C LEU A 268 -3.39 9.10 11.15
N ARG A 269 -4.62 8.81 11.57
CA ARG A 269 -5.41 9.67 12.48
C ARG A 269 -4.70 10.08 13.79
N GLN A 270 -3.65 9.37 14.20
CA GLN A 270 -2.82 9.69 15.36
C GLN A 270 -1.67 10.66 15.04
N PHE A 271 -1.45 10.97 13.76
CA PHE A 271 -0.35 11.80 13.27
C PHE A 271 -0.86 12.88 12.32
N ASP A 272 -0.35 14.11 12.48
CA ASP A 272 -0.52 15.20 11.53
C ASP A 272 -2.01 15.44 11.16
N GLY A 273 -2.90 15.28 12.14
CA GLY A 273 -4.35 15.42 11.96
C GLY A 273 -5.00 14.38 11.02
N GLY A 274 -4.35 13.27 10.73
CA GLY A 274 -4.83 12.25 9.79
C GLY A 274 -4.59 12.59 8.32
N VAL A 275 -3.69 13.53 8.03
CA VAL A 275 -3.36 13.89 6.64
C VAL A 275 -2.67 12.72 5.95
N VAL A 276 -3.19 12.34 4.79
CA VAL A 276 -2.62 11.24 3.98
C VAL A 276 -1.47 11.79 3.14
N PRO A 277 -0.26 11.19 3.15
CA PRO A 277 0.84 11.61 2.30
C PRO A 277 0.51 11.42 0.82
N ARG A 278 0.91 12.38 -0.03
CA ARG A 278 0.57 12.37 -1.45
C ARG A 278 1.71 12.88 -2.33
N PRO A 279 2.26 12.07 -3.24
CA PRO A 279 3.41 12.49 -4.02
C PRO A 279 2.99 13.50 -5.07
N VAL A 280 3.76 14.58 -5.18
CA VAL A 280 3.66 15.52 -6.29
C VAL A 280 4.61 15.04 -7.38
N VAL A 281 4.05 14.48 -8.45
CA VAL A 281 4.83 14.09 -9.62
C VAL A 281 5.00 15.32 -10.51
N ASP A 282 6.23 15.80 -10.63
CA ASP A 282 6.64 16.98 -11.39
C ASP A 282 7.62 16.67 -12.52
N ASP A 283 7.92 15.39 -12.74
CA ASP A 283 8.76 14.89 -13.83
C ASP A 283 7.91 14.06 -14.81
N GLU A 284 7.74 14.55 -16.04
CA GLU A 284 6.97 13.85 -17.08
C GLU A 284 7.59 12.51 -17.49
N SER A 285 8.92 12.38 -17.40
CA SER A 285 9.62 11.16 -17.79
C SER A 285 9.25 9.96 -16.91
N TYR A 286 8.80 10.23 -15.67
CA TYR A 286 8.21 9.22 -14.80
C TYR A 286 7.00 8.54 -15.44
N TYR A 287 6.10 9.29 -16.10
CA TYR A 287 4.92 8.70 -16.73
C TYR A 287 5.30 7.86 -17.94
N LEU A 288 6.35 8.24 -18.67
CA LEU A 288 6.87 7.45 -19.80
C LEU A 288 7.44 6.12 -19.30
N GLU A 289 8.29 6.17 -18.26
CA GLU A 289 8.87 4.96 -17.70
C GLU A 289 7.81 4.08 -17.05
N VAL A 290 6.92 4.62 -16.21
CA VAL A 290 5.82 3.84 -15.61
C VAL A 290 4.88 3.30 -16.68
N GLY A 291 4.72 4.02 -17.79
CA GLY A 291 3.96 3.57 -18.95
C GLY A 291 4.60 2.39 -19.66
N GLN A 292 5.93 2.24 -19.63
CA GLN A 292 6.59 1.09 -20.27
C GLN A 292 6.40 -0.23 -19.50
N TYR A 293 6.07 -0.18 -18.21
CA TYR A 293 5.93 -1.39 -17.38
C TYR A 293 4.49 -1.62 -16.97
N GLU A 294 4.02 -2.87 -17.02
CA GLU A 294 2.75 -3.23 -16.42
C GLU A 294 2.82 -3.12 -14.87
N GLU A 295 3.97 -3.45 -14.28
CA GLU A 295 4.21 -3.46 -12.84
C GLU A 295 5.19 -2.35 -12.38
N VAL A 296 5.05 -1.88 -11.13
CA VAL A 296 5.79 -0.70 -10.60
C VAL A 296 6.54 -1.02 -9.30
N TRP A 297 6.74 -2.30 -8.93
CA TRP A 297 7.21 -2.66 -7.58
C TRP A 297 8.30 -3.74 -7.51
N GLU A 298 9.14 -3.83 -8.53
CA GLU A 298 10.40 -4.59 -8.44
C GLU A 298 11.43 -3.86 -7.55
#